data_AF-A0A6J7USI3-F1
#
_entry.id   AF-A0A6J7USI3-F1
#
_cell.length_a   1.000
_cell.length_b   1.000
_cell.length_c   1.000
_cell.angle_alpha   90.00
_cell.angle_beta   90.00
_cell.angle_gamma   90.00
#
_symmetry.space_group_name_H-M   'P 1'
#
loop_
_entity.id
_entity.type
_entity.pdbx_description
1 polymer ?
#
loop_
_entity_poly.entity_id
_entity_poly.type
_entity_poly.pdbx_seq_one_letter_code
_entity_poly.pdbx_strand_id
1 'polypeptide(L)'
;MTPLVQADGTAVPIVRGWIPLEPSAQNPPFPGSEAPKGQVSVTGNIQLTQQRGSFGSVDPNQGELSALSRVDLDRYEEQLPYSIEPVWVLLDGQTPAQANDSPAVIELQTKDPSQNFSYMMQWWIFALIALCGYPLVLRMVARNRAKGDQTPAEYADPDYDPDEIPWAVGAGPEHEAPTKT
;
A
#
# COMPACT_ATOMS: atom_id res chain seq x y z
N MET A 1 -8.97 14.87 14.39
CA MET A 1 -9.98 13.97 15.00
C MET A 1 -10.86 14.79 15.95
N THR A 2 -12.12 14.42 16.15
CA THR A 2 -13.05 15.18 17.02
C THR A 2 -13.82 14.20 17.91
N PRO A 3 -13.51 14.09 19.21
CA PRO A 3 -14.21 13.19 20.12
C PRO A 3 -15.68 13.58 20.32
N LEU A 4 -16.58 12.60 20.25
CA LEU A 4 -17.98 12.72 20.66
C LEU A 4 -18.07 12.35 22.14
N VAL A 5 -18.26 13.35 23.00
CA VAL A 5 -18.42 13.15 24.44
C VAL A 5 -19.82 12.62 24.74
N GLN A 6 -19.88 11.53 25.49
CA GLN A 6 -21.10 10.85 25.90
C GLN A 6 -21.63 11.41 27.23
N ALA A 7 -22.87 11.03 27.60
CA ALA A 7 -23.53 11.58 28.78
C ALA A 7 -22.90 11.13 30.12
N ASP A 8 -22.21 9.99 30.11
CA ASP A 8 -21.44 9.41 31.22
C ASP A 8 -20.00 9.95 31.30
N GLY A 9 -19.58 10.80 30.36
CA GLY A 9 -18.29 11.49 30.37
C GLY A 9 -17.16 10.76 29.65
N THR A 10 -17.38 9.55 29.15
CA THR A 10 -16.49 8.91 28.17
C THR A 10 -16.63 9.59 26.81
N ALA A 11 -15.67 9.36 25.91
CA ALA A 11 -15.74 9.90 24.57
C ALA A 11 -15.40 8.86 23.50
N VAL A 12 -16.06 8.97 22.35
CA VAL A 12 -15.76 8.15 21.17
C VAL A 12 -15.05 9.03 20.14
N PRO A 13 -13.79 8.75 19.79
CA PRO A 13 -13.08 9.49 18.74
C PRO A 13 -13.76 9.35 17.38
N ILE A 14 -14.06 10.49 16.73
CA ILE A 14 -14.68 10.51 15.40
C ILE A 14 -13.70 11.07 14.35
N VAL A 15 -13.47 10.31 13.29
CA VAL A 15 -12.81 10.76 12.07
C VAL A 15 -13.89 11.24 11.11
N ARG A 16 -14.05 12.56 11.00
CA ARG A 16 -15.15 13.20 10.24
C ARG A 16 -14.94 13.25 8.73
N GLY A 17 -13.72 13.04 8.26
CA GLY A 17 -13.39 13.15 6.85
C GLY A 17 -12.00 13.69 6.60
N TRP A 18 -11.77 14.17 5.37
CA TRP A 18 -10.53 14.80 4.95
C TRP A 18 -10.75 16.26 4.55
N ILE A 19 -9.71 17.07 4.66
CA ILE A 19 -9.70 18.49 4.30
C ILE A 19 -8.58 18.70 3.27
N PRO A 20 -8.86 19.30 2.11
CA PRO A 20 -7.82 19.67 1.16
C PRO A 20 -6.81 20.62 1.82
N LEU A 21 -5.52 20.31 1.70
CA LEU A 21 -4.45 21.20 2.18
C LEU A 21 -4.21 22.28 1.13
N GLU A 22 -4.63 23.50 1.44
CA GLU A 22 -4.22 24.67 0.69
C GLU A 22 -2.79 25.07 1.09
N PRO A 23 -1.95 25.62 0.18
CA PRO A 23 -0.59 26.05 0.51
C PRO A 23 -0.51 27.10 1.63
N SER A 24 -1.60 27.84 1.86
CA SER A 24 -1.74 28.82 2.93
C SER A 24 -2.43 28.27 4.19
N ALA A 25 -2.77 26.98 4.19
CA ALA A 25 -3.52 26.37 5.28
C ALA A 25 -2.71 26.38 6.58
N GLN A 26 -3.37 26.84 7.64
CA GLN A 26 -2.83 26.86 8.99
C GLN A 26 -2.89 25.46 9.61
N ASN A 27 -2.27 25.29 10.77
CA ASN A 27 -2.48 24.09 11.58
C ASN A 27 -3.96 23.97 11.98
N PRO A 28 -4.47 22.74 12.21
CA PRO A 28 -5.83 22.54 12.72
C PRO A 28 -6.10 23.37 13.99
N PRO A 29 -7.35 23.83 14.24
CA PRO A 29 -8.54 23.59 13.43
C PRO A 29 -8.62 24.46 12.16
N PHE A 30 -9.05 23.86 11.05
CA PHE A 30 -9.19 24.56 9.78
C PHE A 30 -10.52 25.35 9.73
N PRO A 31 -10.54 26.61 9.27
CA PRO A 31 -11.77 27.39 9.14
C PRO A 31 -12.83 26.68 8.29
N GLY A 32 -14.08 26.69 8.75
CA GLY A 32 -15.19 26.04 8.05
C GLY A 32 -15.29 24.53 8.30
N SER A 33 -14.37 23.93 9.04
CA SER A 33 -14.40 22.53 9.46
C SER A 33 -14.91 22.33 10.89
N GLU A 34 -15.49 23.36 11.50
CA GLU A 34 -15.95 23.33 12.90
C GLU A 34 -16.97 22.20 13.09
N ALA A 35 -16.86 21.49 14.22
CA ALA A 35 -17.86 20.50 14.58
C ALA A 35 -19.18 21.19 14.94
N PRO A 36 -20.34 20.57 14.67
CA PRO A 36 -21.59 21.12 15.13
C PRO A 36 -21.64 21.17 16.65
N LYS A 37 -22.40 22.14 17.17
CA LYS A 37 -22.56 22.36 18.60
C LYS A 37 -23.81 21.65 19.11
N GLY A 38 -23.77 21.28 20.40
CA GLY A 38 -24.90 20.67 21.09
C GLY A 38 -24.96 19.16 20.92
N GLN A 39 -26.16 18.59 20.99
CA GLN A 39 -26.36 17.15 20.86
C GLN A 39 -26.24 16.73 19.40
N VAL A 40 -25.36 15.77 19.13
CA VAL A 40 -25.09 15.25 17.79
C VAL A 40 -25.35 13.75 17.79
N SER A 41 -26.09 13.28 16.79
CA SER A 41 -26.20 11.85 16.47
C SER A 41 -25.23 11.53 15.34
N VAL A 42 -24.42 10.48 15.51
CA VAL A 42 -23.40 10.06 14.54
C VAL A 42 -23.69 8.63 14.11
N THR A 43 -23.57 8.38 12.81
CA THR A 43 -23.56 7.06 12.19
C THR A 43 -22.23 6.90 11.46
N GLY A 44 -21.63 5.73 11.55
CA GLY A 44 -20.35 5.47 10.92
C GLY A 44 -19.84 4.06 11.13
N ASN A 45 -18.66 3.80 10.59
CA ASN A 45 -18.00 2.51 10.67
C ASN A 45 -17.08 2.48 11.88
N ILE A 46 -17.27 1.51 12.76
CA ILE A 46 -16.39 1.29 13.91
C ILE A 46 -15.08 0.67 13.43
N GLN A 47 -13.98 1.23 13.92
CA GLN A 47 -12.63 0.80 13.60
C GLN A 47 -11.84 0.63 14.91
N LEU A 48 -10.92 -0.33 14.91
CA LEU A 48 -10.00 -0.53 16.02
C LEU A 48 -8.84 0.46 15.94
N THR A 49 -8.16 0.67 17.08
CA THR A 49 -6.89 1.40 17.12
C THR A 49 -5.90 0.87 16.08
N GLN A 50 -5.21 1.79 15.40
CA GLN A 50 -4.25 1.45 14.36
C GLN A 50 -2.86 1.27 14.97
N GLN A 51 -2.27 0.11 14.71
CA GLN A 51 -0.89 -0.15 15.10
C GLN A 51 0.09 0.25 14.01
N ARG A 52 1.32 0.56 14.43
CA ARG A 52 2.41 0.84 13.51
C ARG A 52 2.78 -0.41 12.69
N GLY A 53 2.76 -0.28 11.37
CA GLY A 53 3.36 -1.26 10.46
C GLY A 53 4.88 -1.13 10.34
N SER A 54 5.51 -1.97 9.51
CA SER A 54 6.98 -1.92 9.32
C SER A 54 7.47 -0.65 8.61
N PHE A 55 6.60 -0.02 7.81
CA PHE A 55 6.90 1.15 6.98
C PHE A 55 5.99 2.33 7.33
N GLY A 56 6.46 3.55 7.06
CA GLY A 56 5.69 4.80 7.24
C GLY A 56 6.26 5.75 8.30
N SER A 57 5.66 6.94 8.37
CA SER A 57 6.03 8.01 9.32
C SER A 57 5.92 7.55 10.77
N VAL A 58 6.77 8.10 11.65
CA VAL A 58 6.77 7.80 13.08
C VAL A 58 6.28 9.04 13.80
N ASP A 59 5.24 8.86 14.62
CA ASP A 59 4.77 9.91 15.52
C ASP A 59 5.74 9.99 16.72
N PRO A 60 6.07 11.20 17.19
CA PRO A 60 6.85 11.36 18.41
C PRO A 60 6.19 10.64 19.61
N ASN A 61 7.00 9.87 20.33
CA ASN A 61 6.56 9.12 21.51
C ASN A 61 6.20 10.01 22.72
N GLN A 62 6.50 11.30 22.68
CA GLN A 62 6.27 12.25 23.77
C GLN A 62 5.88 13.62 23.22
N GLY A 63 5.30 14.44 24.09
CA GLY A 63 4.86 15.80 23.77
C GLY A 63 3.43 15.87 23.21
N GLU A 64 3.01 17.07 22.85
CA GLU A 64 1.71 17.31 22.22
C GLU A 64 1.82 17.09 20.70
N LEU A 65 0.91 16.29 20.14
CA LEU A 65 0.81 15.99 18.72
C LEU A 65 -0.32 16.81 18.11
N SER A 66 0.04 17.72 17.21
CA SER A 66 -0.93 18.45 16.39
C SER A 66 -1.50 17.60 15.25
N ALA A 67 -0.81 16.53 14.89
CA ALA A 67 -1.22 15.57 13.87
C ALA A 67 -0.77 14.16 14.26
N LEU A 68 -1.55 13.18 13.84
CA LEU A 68 -1.23 11.77 13.99
C LEU A 68 -1.01 11.14 12.61
N SER A 69 0.07 10.38 12.45
CA SER A 69 0.33 9.62 11.21
C SER A 69 -0.65 8.46 11.02
N ARG A 70 -1.28 8.00 12.11
CA ARG A 70 -2.27 6.92 12.16
C ARG A 70 -3.22 7.12 13.33
N VAL A 71 -4.37 6.47 13.32
CA VAL A 71 -5.34 6.55 14.43
C VAL A 71 -4.91 5.62 15.58
N ASP A 72 -3.82 5.98 16.24
CA ASP A 72 -3.32 5.34 17.46
C ASP A 72 -4.03 5.95 18.68
N LEU A 73 -4.95 5.17 19.26
CA LEU A 73 -5.81 5.64 20.35
C LEU A 73 -5.07 5.78 21.67
N ASP A 74 -4.12 4.88 21.95
CA ASP A 74 -3.34 4.92 23.20
C ASP A 74 -2.53 6.21 23.24
N ARG A 75 -1.87 6.54 22.13
CA ARG A 75 -1.09 7.78 22.01
C ARG A 75 -1.97 9.04 22.02
N TYR A 76 -3.19 8.94 21.48
CA TYR A 76 -4.13 10.06 21.46
C TYR A 76 -4.71 10.35 22.84
N GLU A 77 -5.05 9.31 23.61
CA GLU A 77 -5.64 9.42 24.95
C GLU A 77 -4.73 10.16 25.94
N GLU A 78 -3.41 10.02 25.82
CA GLU A 78 -2.41 10.72 26.66
C GLU A 78 -2.56 12.26 26.65
N GLN A 79 -3.21 12.82 25.63
CA GLN A 79 -3.39 14.26 25.44
C GLN A 79 -4.79 14.74 25.80
N LEU A 80 -5.67 13.84 26.24
CA LEU A 80 -7.05 14.14 26.60
C LEU A 80 -7.25 14.17 28.11
N PRO A 81 -8.13 15.04 28.62
CA PRO A 81 -8.45 15.11 30.05
C PRO A 81 -9.50 14.07 30.48
N TYR A 82 -9.91 13.16 29.59
CA TYR A 82 -10.95 12.15 29.78
C TYR A 82 -10.61 10.86 29.04
N SER A 83 -11.22 9.76 29.48
CA SER A 83 -11.05 8.45 28.83
C SER A 83 -11.82 8.35 27.52
N ILE A 84 -11.25 7.62 26.58
CA ILE A 84 -11.87 7.31 25.30
C ILE A 84 -12.19 5.83 25.17
N GLU A 85 -13.22 5.51 24.39
CA GLU A 85 -13.49 4.12 24.01
C GLU A 85 -12.32 3.56 23.18
N PRO A 86 -12.00 2.25 23.28
CA PRO A 86 -10.89 1.62 22.58
C PRO A 86 -11.19 1.38 21.08
N VAL A 87 -12.06 2.20 20.51
CA VAL A 87 -12.50 2.19 19.13
C VAL A 87 -12.68 3.63 18.64
N TRP A 88 -12.54 3.84 17.35
CA TRP A 88 -12.90 5.11 16.71
C TRP A 88 -13.93 4.87 15.61
N VAL A 89 -14.66 5.93 15.27
CA VAL A 89 -15.69 5.87 14.23
C VAL A 89 -15.25 6.67 13.03
N LEU A 90 -15.23 6.03 11.87
CA LEU A 90 -15.17 6.71 10.58
C LEU A 90 -16.58 7.19 10.24
N LEU A 91 -16.78 8.50 10.23
CA LEU A 91 -18.07 9.13 10.02
C LEU A 91 -18.63 8.75 8.64
N ASP A 92 -19.87 8.29 8.62
CA ASP A 92 -20.68 8.10 7.41
C ASP A 92 -21.74 9.20 7.30
N GLY A 93 -22.39 9.53 8.43
CA GLY A 93 -23.36 10.62 8.50
C GLY A 93 -23.57 11.12 9.93
N GLN A 94 -24.09 12.33 10.06
CA GLN A 94 -24.42 12.94 11.35
C GLN A 94 -25.64 13.86 11.27
N THR A 95 -26.27 14.07 12.43
CA THR A 95 -27.32 15.07 12.64
C THR A 95 -26.98 15.91 13.87
N PRO A 96 -26.91 17.24 13.76
CA PRO A 96 -27.08 18.05 12.55
C PRO A 96 -25.99 17.81 11.50
N ALA A 97 -26.32 18.07 10.24
CA ALA A 97 -25.39 17.94 9.13
C ALA A 97 -24.20 18.91 9.29
N GLN A 98 -23.07 18.55 8.67
CA GLN A 98 -21.88 19.38 8.68
C GLN A 98 -22.11 20.66 7.87
N ALA A 99 -21.59 21.78 8.37
CA ALA A 99 -21.65 23.04 7.64
C ALA A 99 -20.71 23.00 6.42
N ASN A 100 -21.15 23.53 5.28
CA ASN A 100 -20.34 23.69 4.06
C ASN A 100 -19.72 22.39 3.49
N ASP A 101 -20.27 21.21 3.83
CA ASP A 101 -19.79 19.90 3.37
C ASP A 101 -18.29 19.65 3.63
N SER A 102 -17.72 20.29 4.66
CA SER A 102 -16.31 20.19 5.05
C SER A 102 -16.17 19.83 6.53
N PRO A 103 -15.43 18.78 6.93
CA PRO A 103 -14.61 17.90 6.09
C PRO A 103 -15.41 17.04 5.12
N ALA A 104 -14.81 16.69 3.99
CA ALA A 104 -15.41 15.78 3.02
C ALA A 104 -15.40 14.35 3.58
N VAL A 105 -16.55 13.68 3.55
CA VAL A 105 -16.72 12.31 4.07
C VAL A 105 -15.80 11.35 3.31
N ILE A 106 -15.20 10.42 4.05
CA ILE A 106 -14.37 9.35 3.47
C ILE A 106 -15.27 8.15 3.21
N GLU A 107 -15.51 7.86 1.94
CA GLU A 107 -16.17 6.63 1.54
C GLU A 107 -15.19 5.46 1.69
N LEU A 108 -15.56 4.44 2.48
CA LEU A 108 -14.80 3.19 2.46
C LEU A 108 -15.00 2.54 1.10
N GLN A 109 -13.95 2.51 0.29
CA GLN A 109 -13.98 1.71 -0.92
C GLN A 109 -14.11 0.24 -0.52
N THR A 110 -15.22 -0.38 -0.90
CA THR A 110 -15.34 -1.83 -0.88
C THR A 110 -14.25 -2.39 -1.78
N LYS A 111 -13.31 -3.13 -1.19
CA LYS A 111 -12.21 -3.75 -1.92
C LYS A 111 -12.79 -4.60 -3.04
N ASP A 112 -12.57 -4.20 -4.29
CA ASP A 112 -13.02 -4.98 -5.43
C ASP A 112 -12.15 -6.24 -5.54
N PRO A 113 -12.71 -7.45 -5.30
CA PRO A 113 -11.94 -8.69 -5.42
C PRO A 113 -11.46 -8.94 -6.85
N SER A 114 -12.05 -8.28 -7.86
CA SER A 114 -11.68 -8.44 -9.27
C SER A 114 -10.26 -7.91 -9.57
N GLN A 115 -9.79 -6.92 -8.81
CA GLN A 115 -8.52 -6.21 -9.10
C GLN A 115 -7.29 -7.13 -9.09
N ASN A 116 -7.36 -8.27 -8.38
CA ASN A 116 -6.26 -9.24 -8.32
C ASN A 116 -6.61 -10.60 -8.95
N PHE A 117 -7.78 -10.73 -9.56
CA PHE A 117 -8.29 -12.01 -10.06
C PHE A 117 -7.43 -12.58 -11.20
N SER A 118 -7.06 -11.76 -12.19
CA SER A 118 -6.23 -12.20 -13.32
C SER A 118 -4.85 -12.69 -12.87
N TYR A 119 -4.26 -12.03 -11.89
CA TYR A 119 -2.98 -12.42 -11.30
C TYR A 119 -3.08 -13.74 -10.54
N MET A 120 -4.15 -13.94 -9.77
CA MET A 120 -4.45 -15.23 -9.15
C MET A 120 -4.54 -16.34 -10.20
N MET A 121 -5.30 -16.13 -11.28
CA MET A 121 -5.45 -17.10 -12.35
C MET A 121 -4.12 -17.44 -13.05
N GLN A 122 -3.25 -16.44 -13.25
CA GLN A 122 -1.91 -16.65 -13.79
C GLN A 122 -1.11 -17.63 -12.93
N TRP A 123 -1.13 -17.48 -11.60
CA TRP A 123 -0.45 -18.41 -10.70
C TRP A 123 -1.01 -19.83 -10.75
N TRP A 124 -2.32 -19.98 -10.88
CA TRP A 124 -2.94 -21.29 -11.05
C TRP A 124 -2.49 -21.97 -12.35
N ILE A 125 -2.35 -21.22 -13.45
CA ILE A 125 -1.84 -21.75 -14.71
C ILE A 125 -0.38 -22.20 -14.55
N PHE A 126 0.48 -21.39 -13.94
CA PHE A 126 1.87 -21.78 -13.70
C PHE A 126 2.00 -23.00 -12.79
N ALA A 127 1.20 -23.06 -11.72
CA ALA A 127 1.15 -24.22 -10.84
C ALA A 127 0.73 -25.49 -11.59
N LEU A 128 -0.28 -25.42 -12.47
CA LEU A 128 -0.71 -26.54 -13.31
C LEU A 128 0.36 -26.98 -14.31
N ILE A 129 1.04 -26.03 -14.96
CA ILE A 129 2.15 -26.33 -15.88
C ILE A 129 3.27 -27.04 -15.11
N ALA A 130 3.64 -26.56 -13.92
CA ALA A 130 4.65 -27.21 -13.10
C ALA A 130 4.21 -28.61 -12.66
N LEU A 131 2.98 -28.74 -12.14
CA LEU A 131 2.41 -29.99 -11.63
C LEU A 131 2.30 -31.07 -12.71
N CYS A 132 1.91 -30.70 -13.93
CA CYS A 132 1.75 -31.65 -15.05
C CYS A 132 3.03 -31.82 -15.87
N GLY A 133 3.70 -30.70 -16.19
CA GLY A 133 4.89 -30.67 -17.02
C GLY A 133 6.07 -31.38 -16.38
N TYR A 134 6.30 -31.19 -15.07
CA TYR A 134 7.43 -31.81 -14.39
C TYR A 134 7.38 -33.36 -14.40
N PRO A 135 6.28 -34.02 -14.01
CA PRO A 135 6.16 -35.48 -14.14
C PRO A 135 6.23 -35.98 -15.58
N LEU A 136 5.69 -35.25 -16.55
CA LEU A 136 5.76 -35.62 -17.96
C LEU A 136 7.20 -35.59 -18.48
N VAL A 137 7.97 -34.55 -18.15
CA VAL A 137 9.40 -34.45 -18.46
C VAL A 137 10.17 -35.56 -17.77
N LEU A 138 9.95 -35.80 -16.48
CA LEU A 138 10.59 -36.90 -15.76
C LEU A 138 10.30 -38.27 -16.41
N ARG A 139 9.04 -38.52 -16.77
CA ARG A 139 8.62 -39.75 -17.46
C ARG A 139 9.26 -39.87 -18.84
N MET A 140 9.36 -38.77 -19.58
CA MET A 140 10.02 -38.73 -20.90
C MET A 140 11.51 -39.03 -20.77
N VAL A 141 12.22 -38.36 -19.85
CA VAL A 141 13.65 -38.58 -19.59
C VAL A 141 13.93 -40.01 -19.15
N ALA A 142 13.13 -40.55 -18.23
CA ALA A 142 13.26 -41.93 -17.77
C ALA A 142 13.06 -42.93 -18.92
N ARG A 143 12.06 -42.70 -19.78
CA ARG A 143 11.78 -43.57 -20.94
C ARG A 143 12.87 -43.49 -22.01
N ASN A 144 13.44 -42.32 -22.27
CA ASN A 144 14.52 -42.16 -23.25
C ASN A 144 15.80 -42.84 -22.77
N ARG A 145 16.16 -42.70 -21.48
CA ARG A 145 17.27 -43.43 -20.87
C ARG A 145 17.10 -44.96 -20.97
N ALA A 146 15.90 -45.46 -20.70
CA ALA A 146 15.61 -46.90 -20.80
C ALA A 146 15.69 -47.45 -22.25
N LYS A 147 15.53 -46.60 -23.26
CA LYS A 147 15.65 -46.97 -24.67
C LYS A 147 17.08 -46.88 -25.23
N GLY A 148 18.05 -46.45 -24.42
CA GLY A 148 19.43 -46.26 -24.87
C GLY A 148 19.64 -45.03 -25.75
N ASP A 149 18.62 -44.19 -25.93
CA ASP A 149 18.75 -42.92 -26.65
C ASP A 149 19.50 -41.92 -25.76
N GLN A 150 20.80 -41.79 -26.00
CA GLN A 150 21.55 -40.60 -25.63
C GLN A 150 20.99 -39.45 -26.48
N THR A 151 20.12 -38.60 -25.91
CA THR A 151 19.68 -37.38 -26.61
C THR A 151 20.83 -36.36 -26.59
N PRO A 152 20.87 -35.48 -27.60
CA PRO A 152 21.97 -35.28 -28.54
C PRO A 152 23.24 -34.79 -27.85
N ALA A 153 24.39 -35.03 -28.50
CA ALA A 153 25.62 -34.32 -28.20
C ALA A 153 25.29 -32.84 -27.93
N GLU A 154 25.86 -32.34 -26.83
CA GLU A 154 26.18 -30.92 -26.69
C GLU A 154 26.39 -30.32 -28.07
N TYR A 155 25.56 -29.35 -28.44
CA TYR A 155 25.67 -28.68 -29.75
C TYR A 155 26.99 -27.89 -29.69
N ALA A 156 28.10 -28.58 -29.87
CA ALA A 156 29.38 -28.01 -30.19
C ALA A 156 29.21 -27.48 -31.61
N ASP A 157 28.84 -26.20 -31.68
CA ASP A 157 28.91 -25.47 -32.92
C ASP A 157 30.37 -25.58 -33.40
N PRO A 158 30.63 -26.23 -34.55
CA PRO A 158 32.00 -26.42 -35.03
C PRO A 158 32.71 -25.10 -35.35
N ASP A 159 31.94 -24.01 -35.45
CA ASP A 159 32.43 -22.65 -35.68
C ASP A 159 32.49 -21.81 -34.38
N TYR A 160 32.25 -22.39 -33.20
CA TYR A 160 32.42 -21.69 -31.92
C TYR A 160 33.89 -21.60 -31.54
N ASP A 161 34.48 -20.43 -31.81
CA ASP A 161 35.76 -20.02 -31.25
C ASP A 161 35.51 -19.29 -29.90
N PRO A 162 35.97 -19.82 -28.75
CA PRO A 162 35.78 -19.15 -27.46
C PRO A 162 36.50 -17.79 -27.36
N ASP A 163 37.45 -17.51 -28.26
CA ASP A 163 38.19 -16.25 -28.32
C ASP A 163 37.52 -15.22 -29.26
N GLU A 164 36.54 -15.63 -30.09
CA GLU A 164 35.77 -14.73 -30.94
C GLU A 164 34.55 -14.21 -30.17
N ILE A 165 34.77 -13.14 -29.39
CA ILE A 165 33.71 -12.45 -28.64
C ILE A 165 32.90 -11.57 -29.63
N PRO A 166 31.61 -11.86 -29.93
CA PRO A 166 30.86 -11.17 -30.98
C PRO A 166 30.54 -9.69 -30.68
N TRP A 167 30.75 -9.24 -29.43
CA TRP A 167 30.51 -7.86 -28.99
C TRP A 167 31.79 -7.09 -28.69
N ALA A 168 32.98 -7.64 -28.95
CA ALA A 168 34.22 -6.87 -28.93
C ALA A 168 34.18 -5.87 -30.09
N VAL A 169 33.58 -4.71 -29.83
CA VAL A 169 33.63 -3.52 -30.69
C VAL A 169 35.10 -3.27 -30.96
N GLY A 170 35.52 -3.60 -32.18
CA GLY A 170 36.81 -3.16 -32.70
C GLY A 170 36.93 -1.67 -32.44
N ALA A 171 38.06 -1.26 -31.88
CA ALA A 171 38.47 0.13 -31.85
C ALA A 171 38.45 0.63 -33.31
N GLY A 172 37.35 1.24 -33.72
CA GLY A 172 37.26 2.00 -34.96
C GLY A 172 38.22 3.19 -34.86
N PRO A 173 38.72 3.68 -36.01
CA PRO A 173 39.76 4.68 -36.03
C PRO A 173 39.33 5.92 -35.25
N GLU A 174 40.24 6.35 -34.38
CA GLU A 174 40.23 7.60 -33.65
C GLU A 174 39.73 8.78 -34.51
N HIS A 175 38.53 9.26 -34.20
CA HIS A 175 38.05 10.55 -34.67
C HIS A 175 38.86 11.65 -33.98
N GLU A 176 39.82 12.22 -34.70
CA GLU A 176 40.44 13.49 -34.33
C GLU A 176 39.36 14.55 -34.06
N ALA A 177 39.37 15.09 -32.84
CA ALA A 177 38.57 16.25 -32.49
C ALA A 177 39.13 17.49 -33.22
N PRO A 178 38.30 18.31 -33.91
CA PRO A 178 38.79 19.53 -34.53
C PRO A 178 39.19 20.55 -33.44
N THR A 179 40.48 20.88 -33.43
CA THR A 179 41.07 21.96 -32.64
C THR A 179 40.45 23.30 -33.01
N LYS A 180 40.06 24.03 -31.97
CA LYS A 180 39.63 25.42 -32.01
C LYS A 180 40.71 26.31 -32.65
N THR A 181 40.35 27.10 -33.66
CA THR A 181 41.07 28.33 -34.03
C THR A 181 40.06 29.46 -34.17
#